data_AF-A0A7V2JEE9-F1
#
_entry.id   AF-A0A7V2JEE9-F1
#
_cell.length_a   1.000
_cell.length_b   1.000
_cell.length_c   1.000
_cell.angle_alpha   90.00
_cell.angle_beta   90.00
_cell.angle_gamma   90.00
#
_symmetry.space_group_name_H-M   'P 1'
#
loop_
_entity.id
_entity.type
_entity.pdbx_description
1 polymer ?
#
loop_
_entity_poly.entity_id
_entity_poly.type
_entity_poly.pdbx_seq_one_letter_code
_entity_poly.pdbx_strand_id
1 'polypeptide(L)'
;MMINNINDPRKLLAGQTIKIGNLIFEPSKIKILVDLFHSKMYIYYKDHLLKKLPVAVGRADATPPGVYTVMEKRKNPALYWNGEIIPPGSLVNGLGTRWIGLSDPQYGIHGTTKPWEIGRRISHGCIRLRNEDVEKLFEFVPIGTEVITVENLDTIPEILTENMIFAQKRGSMRE
;
A
#
# COMPACT_ATOMS: atom_id res chain seq x y z
N MET A 1 12.39 20.89 -13.05
CA MET A 1 12.90 21.55 -11.82
C MET A 1 13.02 23.08 -11.97
N MET A 2 12.06 23.75 -12.62
CA MET A 2 12.18 25.19 -12.92
C MET A 2 12.06 26.11 -11.69
N ILE A 3 11.29 25.73 -10.67
CA ILE A 3 10.98 26.60 -9.53
C ILE A 3 12.18 26.90 -8.61
N ASN A 4 13.20 26.06 -8.65
CA ASN A 4 14.46 26.27 -7.92
C ASN A 4 15.64 26.57 -8.85
N ASN A 5 15.43 26.59 -10.18
CA ASN A 5 16.48 26.67 -11.18
C ASN A 5 17.62 25.64 -10.97
N ILE A 6 17.30 24.46 -10.43
CA ILE A 6 18.25 23.37 -10.18
C ILE A 6 18.13 22.40 -11.35
N ASN A 7 19.15 22.38 -12.19
CA ASN A 7 19.16 21.54 -13.40
C ASN A 7 20.00 20.26 -13.21
N ASP A 8 20.73 20.16 -12.10
CA ASP A 8 21.50 18.98 -11.67
C ASP A 8 21.17 18.68 -10.20
N PRO A 9 20.50 17.54 -9.89
CA PRO A 9 20.12 17.16 -8.53
C PRO A 9 21.31 17.00 -7.58
N ARG A 10 22.52 16.75 -8.10
CA ARG A 10 23.75 16.60 -7.27
C ARG A 10 24.25 17.92 -6.70
N LYS A 11 23.71 19.05 -7.17
CA LYS A 11 24.01 20.39 -6.63
C LYS A 11 23.13 20.77 -5.43
N LEU A 12 22.27 19.86 -4.97
CA LEU A 12 21.51 20.05 -3.75
C LEU A 12 22.45 20.02 -2.54
N LEU A 13 22.37 21.04 -1.69
CA LEU A 13 23.16 21.14 -0.47
C LEU A 13 22.28 20.87 0.75
N ALA A 14 22.81 20.17 1.75
CA ALA A 14 22.12 20.02 3.03
C ALA A 14 21.89 21.41 3.66
N GLY A 15 20.67 21.66 4.16
CA GLY A 15 20.27 22.97 4.68
C GLY A 15 19.83 23.99 3.62
N GLN A 16 19.90 23.64 2.33
CA GLN A 16 19.38 24.49 1.26
C GLN A 16 17.86 24.57 1.34
N THR A 17 17.34 25.81 1.32
CA THR A 17 15.89 26.02 1.20
C THR A 17 15.45 25.78 -0.24
N ILE A 18 14.48 24.89 -0.42
CA ILE A 18 13.91 24.52 -1.71
C ILE A 18 12.46 25.01 -1.76
N LYS A 19 12.11 25.77 -2.80
CA LYS A 19 10.73 26.10 -3.13
C LYS A 19 10.06 24.85 -3.70
N ILE A 20 9.05 24.34 -3.01
CA ILE A 20 8.13 23.36 -3.59
C ILE A 20 7.00 24.19 -4.20
N GLY A 21 6.65 23.92 -5.47
CA GLY A 21 5.51 24.61 -6.09
C GLY A 21 4.21 24.26 -5.36
N ASN A 22 3.17 25.07 -5.51
CA ASN A 22 1.85 24.70 -5.02
C ASN A 22 1.38 23.45 -5.78
N LEU A 23 1.49 22.30 -5.12
CA LEU A 23 0.98 21.03 -5.59
C LEU A 23 -0.33 20.78 -4.85
N ILE A 24 -1.45 20.88 -5.56
CA ILE A 24 -2.73 20.41 -5.05
C ILE A 24 -2.76 18.91 -5.30
N PHE A 25 -2.60 18.13 -4.23
CA PHE A 25 -2.79 16.69 -4.27
C PHE A 25 -4.26 16.39 -4.04
N GLU A 26 -4.97 16.04 -5.11
CA GLU A 26 -6.27 15.41 -4.98
C GLU A 26 -6.07 13.98 -4.45
N PRO A 27 -6.86 13.55 -3.47
CA PRO A 27 -6.75 12.20 -2.97
C PRO A 27 -6.96 11.16 -4.07
N SER A 28 -6.29 10.02 -3.92
CA SER A 28 -6.52 8.89 -4.81
C SER A 28 -8.01 8.53 -4.80
N LYS A 29 -8.58 8.41 -6.00
CA LYS A 29 -9.93 7.86 -6.18
C LYS A 29 -9.97 6.36 -5.86
N ILE A 30 -8.81 5.71 -5.72
CA ILE A 30 -8.73 4.32 -5.29
C ILE A 30 -8.54 4.29 -3.78
N LYS A 31 -9.22 3.35 -3.13
CA LYS A 31 -9.01 3.02 -1.71
C LYS A 31 -8.91 1.51 -1.54
N ILE A 32 -8.06 1.09 -0.61
CA ILE A 32 -7.87 -0.32 -0.29
C ILE A 32 -8.27 -0.52 1.17
N LEU A 33 -9.10 -1.52 1.42
CA LEU A 33 -9.48 -1.97 2.75
C LEU A 33 -9.06 -3.42 2.92
N VAL A 34 -8.41 -3.74 4.02
CA VAL A 34 -7.88 -5.08 4.32
C VAL A 34 -8.48 -5.55 5.63
N ASP A 35 -9.23 -6.64 5.54
CA ASP A 35 -9.75 -7.37 6.67
C ASP A 35 -8.77 -8.46 7.07
N LEU A 36 -8.12 -8.26 8.21
CA LEU A 36 -7.11 -9.17 8.71
C LEU A 36 -7.73 -10.50 9.15
N PHE A 37 -8.90 -10.48 9.80
CA PHE A 37 -9.60 -11.68 10.29
C PHE A 37 -9.97 -12.61 9.14
N HIS A 38 -10.64 -12.08 8.12
CA HIS A 38 -11.03 -12.87 6.96
C HIS A 38 -9.93 -13.08 5.93
N SER A 39 -8.77 -12.43 6.10
CA SER A 39 -7.68 -12.44 5.12
C SER A 39 -8.17 -12.03 3.73
N LYS A 40 -8.91 -10.92 3.67
CA LYS A 40 -9.51 -10.38 2.45
C LYS A 40 -9.10 -8.92 2.22
N MET A 41 -8.87 -8.58 0.96
CA MET A 41 -8.67 -7.22 0.49
C MET A 41 -9.85 -6.80 -0.37
N TYR A 42 -10.31 -5.58 -0.16
CA TYR A 42 -11.39 -4.92 -0.87
C TYR A 42 -10.80 -3.67 -1.54
N ILE A 43 -11.06 -3.53 -2.83
CA ILE A 43 -10.54 -2.41 -3.64
C ILE A 43 -11.73 -1.59 -4.09
N TYR A 44 -11.74 -0.31 -3.73
CA TYR A 44 -12.79 0.64 -4.08
C TYR A 44 -12.27 1.65 -5.09
N TYR A 45 -13.14 2.06 -6.02
CA TYR A 45 -12.96 3.27 -6.81
C TYR A 45 -14.10 4.23 -6.49
N LYS A 46 -13.75 5.37 -5.88
CA LYS A 46 -14.68 6.26 -5.21
C LYS A 46 -15.51 5.44 -4.23
N ASP A 47 -16.82 5.38 -4.46
CA ASP A 47 -17.78 4.77 -3.56
C ASP A 47 -18.15 3.32 -3.97
N HIS A 48 -17.53 2.79 -5.03
CA HIS A 48 -17.88 1.50 -5.61
C HIS A 48 -16.80 0.45 -5.35
N LEU A 49 -17.21 -0.70 -4.81
CA LEU A 49 -16.36 -1.87 -4.71
C LEU A 49 -16.05 -2.41 -6.11
N LEU A 50 -14.77 -2.41 -6.48
CA LEU A 50 -14.30 -2.97 -7.75
C LEU A 50 -13.95 -4.45 -7.65
N LYS A 51 -13.27 -4.85 -6.58
CA LYS A 51 -12.77 -6.23 -6.45
C LYS A 51 -12.61 -6.65 -5.00
N LYS A 52 -12.86 -7.95 -4.75
CA LYS A 52 -12.51 -8.66 -3.51
C LYS A 52 -11.43 -9.67 -3.84
N LEU A 53 -10.36 -9.71 -3.05
CA LEU A 53 -9.21 -10.60 -3.25
C LEU A 53 -8.90 -11.33 -1.95
N PRO A 54 -8.60 -12.64 -1.99
CA PRO A 54 -7.97 -13.29 -0.84
C PRO A 54 -6.51 -12.80 -0.73
N VAL A 55 -6.06 -12.58 0.50
CA VAL A 55 -4.68 -12.18 0.82
C VAL A 55 -4.09 -13.13 1.85
N ALA A 56 -2.76 -13.22 1.93
CA ALA A 56 -2.13 -13.68 3.17
C ALA A 56 -1.73 -12.46 4.01
N VAL A 57 -1.98 -12.51 5.30
CA VAL A 57 -1.66 -11.42 6.23
C VAL A 57 -0.78 -11.93 7.37
N GLY A 58 -0.32 -11.01 8.22
CA GLY A 58 0.50 -11.32 9.39
C GLY A 58 -0.15 -12.36 10.31
N ARG A 59 0.68 -13.16 10.98
CA ARG A 59 0.23 -13.96 12.13
C ARG A 59 -0.12 -13.01 13.29
N ALA A 60 -1.22 -13.29 13.99
CA ALA A 60 -1.65 -12.50 15.15
C ALA A 60 -1.71 -10.98 14.83
N ASP A 61 -0.91 -10.19 15.52
CA ASP A 61 -0.77 -8.73 15.46
C ASP A 61 0.33 -8.25 14.50
N ALA A 62 0.97 -9.16 13.75
CA ALA A 62 2.09 -8.82 12.88
C ALA A 62 1.72 -7.85 11.74
N THR A 63 0.45 -7.73 11.36
CA THR A 63 -0.03 -6.62 10.51
C THR A 63 -0.91 -5.73 11.39
N PRO A 64 -0.45 -4.55 11.82
CA PRO A 64 -1.26 -3.69 12.68
C PRO A 64 -2.50 -3.15 11.94
N PRO A 65 -3.67 -3.09 12.59
CA PRO A 65 -4.78 -2.27 12.14
C PRO A 65 -4.38 -0.79 12.09
N GLY A 66 -4.82 -0.06 11.08
CA GLY A 66 -4.44 1.34 10.90
C GLY A 66 -4.72 1.87 9.50
N VAL A 67 -4.33 3.13 9.30
CA VAL A 67 -4.40 3.80 8.00
C VAL A 67 -2.99 4.01 7.50
N TYR A 68 -2.73 3.51 6.30
CA TYR A 68 -1.46 3.61 5.60
C TYR A 68 -1.63 4.31 4.26
N THR A 69 -0.52 4.75 3.69
CA THR A 69 -0.48 5.35 2.35
C THR A 69 0.51 4.60 1.48
N VAL A 70 0.18 4.37 0.20
CA VAL A 70 1.13 3.84 -0.78
C VAL A 70 2.21 4.88 -1.05
N MET A 71 3.46 4.56 -0.70
CA MET A 71 4.60 5.46 -0.82
C MET A 71 5.49 5.15 -2.02
N GLU A 72 5.66 3.87 -2.34
CA GLU A 72 6.53 3.44 -3.44
C GLU A 72 6.01 2.20 -4.14
N LYS A 73 6.52 1.98 -5.36
CA LYS A 73 6.13 0.87 -6.22
C LYS A 73 7.35 0.36 -6.98
N ARG A 74 7.67 -0.92 -6.84
CA ARG A 74 8.80 -1.58 -7.52
C ARG A 74 8.34 -2.82 -8.30
N LYS A 75 8.75 -2.91 -9.57
CA LYS A 75 8.62 -4.13 -10.38
C LYS A 75 9.82 -5.04 -10.10
N ASN A 76 9.59 -6.34 -9.99
CA ASN A 76 10.60 -7.37 -9.70
C ASN A 76 11.52 -6.94 -8.54
N PRO A 77 10.97 -6.77 -7.32
CA PRO A 77 11.72 -6.24 -6.19
C PRO A 77 12.82 -7.21 -5.73
N ALA A 78 14.02 -6.66 -5.45
CA ALA A 78 15.01 -7.37 -4.64
C ALA A 78 14.59 -7.35 -3.17
N LEU A 79 14.85 -8.44 -2.45
CA LEU A 79 14.62 -8.53 -1.02
C LEU A 79 15.92 -8.19 -0.27
N TYR A 80 15.83 -7.24 0.66
CA TYR A 80 16.92 -6.92 1.57
C TYR A 80 16.63 -7.62 2.91
N TRP A 81 17.52 -8.54 3.32
CA TRP A 81 17.34 -9.31 4.54
C TRP A 81 18.70 -9.61 5.17
N ASN A 82 18.86 -9.33 6.47
CA ASN A 82 20.10 -9.56 7.22
C ASN A 82 21.37 -8.99 6.55
N GLY A 83 21.28 -7.81 5.92
CA GLY A 83 22.40 -7.17 5.22
C GLY A 83 22.70 -7.73 3.83
N GLU A 84 21.96 -8.74 3.38
CA GLU A 84 22.11 -9.34 2.06
C GLU A 84 21.03 -8.85 1.09
N ILE A 85 21.40 -8.78 -0.19
CA ILE A 85 20.49 -8.49 -1.30
C ILE A 85 20.18 -9.81 -1.99
N ILE A 86 18.93 -10.27 -1.84
CA ILE A 86 18.43 -11.45 -2.52
C ILE A 86 17.78 -11.00 -3.83
N PRO A 87 18.29 -11.44 -5.00
CA PRO A 87 17.83 -10.93 -6.28
C PRO A 87 16.37 -11.31 -6.58
N PRO A 88 15.70 -10.55 -7.47
CA PRO A 88 14.38 -10.92 -7.97
C PRO A 88 14.42 -12.30 -8.64
N GLY A 89 13.32 -13.07 -8.54
CA GLY A 89 13.21 -14.40 -9.15
C GLY A 89 13.92 -15.53 -8.39
N SER A 90 14.71 -15.23 -7.36
CA SER A 90 15.22 -16.25 -6.43
C SER A 90 14.07 -16.93 -5.68
N LEU A 91 14.14 -18.25 -5.50
CA LEU A 91 13.16 -19.00 -4.69
C LEU A 91 13.10 -18.52 -3.24
N VAL A 92 14.21 -17.96 -2.72
CA VAL A 92 14.30 -17.41 -1.38
C VAL A 92 13.65 -16.02 -1.30
N ASN A 93 13.58 -15.28 -2.41
CA ASN A 93 12.92 -13.98 -2.47
C ASN A 93 11.39 -14.15 -2.48
N GLY A 94 10.79 -14.07 -1.29
CA GLY A 94 9.35 -14.21 -1.10
C GLY A 94 8.49 -13.03 -1.58
N LEU A 95 9.08 -11.96 -2.12
CA LEU A 95 8.34 -10.74 -2.51
C LEU A 95 7.51 -10.91 -3.79
N GLY A 96 7.82 -11.92 -4.62
CA GLY A 96 7.14 -12.15 -5.89
C GLY A 96 7.46 -11.08 -6.92
N THR A 97 6.48 -10.74 -7.78
CA THR A 97 6.73 -9.92 -8.98
C THR A 97 6.57 -8.41 -8.77
N ARG A 98 5.86 -7.98 -7.72
CA ARG A 98 5.59 -6.56 -7.43
C ARG A 98 5.70 -6.28 -5.94
N TRP A 99 6.16 -5.07 -5.64
CA TRP A 99 6.16 -4.49 -4.30
C TRP A 99 5.46 -3.14 -4.33
N ILE A 100 4.54 -2.92 -3.38
CA ILE A 100 3.85 -1.67 -3.11
C ILE A 100 4.15 -1.33 -1.64
N GLY A 101 5.08 -0.41 -1.41
CA GLY A 101 5.52 -0.03 -0.07
C GLY A 101 4.53 0.94 0.58
N LEU A 102 4.29 0.75 1.88
CA LEU A 102 3.37 1.56 2.67
C LEU A 102 4.11 2.65 3.46
N SER A 103 3.35 3.53 4.12
CA SER A 103 3.87 4.67 4.90
C SER A 103 4.70 4.25 6.11
N ASP A 104 4.48 3.05 6.63
CA ASP A 104 5.43 2.38 7.50
C ASP A 104 6.31 1.47 6.63
N PRO A 105 7.63 1.73 6.56
CA PRO A 105 8.54 1.05 5.64
C PRO A 105 8.72 -0.44 5.94
N GLN A 106 8.27 -0.93 7.09
CA GLN A 106 8.28 -2.35 7.43
C GLN A 106 7.19 -3.14 6.70
N TYR A 107 6.17 -2.44 6.17
CA TYR A 107 4.99 -3.07 5.57
C TYR A 107 4.87 -2.75 4.08
N GLY A 108 4.36 -3.74 3.35
CA GLY A 108 4.07 -3.62 1.93
C GLY A 108 2.98 -4.59 1.49
N ILE A 109 2.36 -4.27 0.37
CA ILE A 109 1.54 -5.21 -0.40
C ILE A 109 2.44 -5.77 -1.50
N HIS A 110 2.60 -7.09 -1.54
CA HIS A 110 3.50 -7.72 -2.50
C HIS A 110 2.97 -9.06 -3.02
N GLY A 111 3.65 -9.60 -4.03
CA GLY A 111 3.35 -10.92 -4.58
C GLY A 111 3.79 -12.06 -3.66
N THR A 112 3.96 -13.26 -4.20
CA THR A 112 4.58 -14.35 -3.43
C THR A 112 5.13 -15.44 -4.34
N THR A 113 6.15 -16.15 -3.86
CA THR A 113 6.60 -17.43 -4.43
C THR A 113 5.82 -18.63 -3.89
N LYS A 114 4.95 -18.42 -2.90
CA LYS A 114 4.19 -19.46 -2.20
C LYS A 114 2.67 -19.22 -2.33
N PRO A 115 2.07 -19.35 -3.52
CA PRO A 115 0.65 -18.99 -3.75
C PRO A 115 -0.36 -19.79 -2.92
N TRP A 116 0.00 -20.97 -2.41
CA TRP A 116 -0.82 -21.77 -1.49
C TRP A 116 -0.95 -21.16 -0.08
N GLU A 117 -0.21 -20.09 0.21
CA GLU A 117 -0.29 -19.33 1.46
C GLU A 117 -1.42 -18.30 1.46
N ILE A 118 -1.94 -17.94 0.28
CA ILE A 118 -2.98 -16.93 0.12
C ILE A 118 -4.29 -17.37 0.77
N GLY A 119 -4.93 -16.48 1.53
CA GLY A 119 -6.12 -16.74 2.35
C GLY A 119 -5.80 -17.20 3.77
N ARG A 120 -4.53 -17.12 4.21
CA ARG A 120 -4.07 -17.57 5.53
C ARG A 120 -3.35 -16.45 6.28
N ARG A 121 -3.44 -16.48 7.61
CA ARG A 121 -2.70 -15.60 8.53
C ARG A 121 -1.34 -16.20 8.87
N ILE A 122 -0.34 -15.97 8.01
CA ILE A 122 0.96 -16.67 8.07
C ILE A 122 2.18 -15.83 7.70
N SER A 123 2.02 -14.56 7.30
CA SER A 123 3.17 -13.70 7.01
C SER A 123 3.79 -13.13 8.29
N HIS A 124 4.95 -12.50 8.15
CA HIS A 124 5.60 -11.73 9.22
C HIS A 124 5.08 -10.28 9.31
N GLY A 125 3.99 -9.94 8.61
CA GLY A 125 3.34 -8.64 8.70
C GLY A 125 2.99 -7.99 7.36
N CYS A 126 3.69 -8.34 6.29
CA CYS A 126 3.33 -7.86 4.94
C CYS A 126 2.05 -8.54 4.40
N ILE A 127 1.32 -7.83 3.55
CA ILE A 127 0.12 -8.33 2.88
C ILE A 127 0.54 -8.99 1.56
N ARG A 128 0.29 -10.29 1.41
CA ARG A 128 0.66 -11.06 0.22
C ARG A 128 -0.54 -11.30 -0.67
N LEU A 129 -0.32 -11.15 -1.98
CA LEU A 129 -1.27 -11.47 -3.05
C LEU A 129 -0.66 -12.52 -3.98
N ARG A 130 -1.51 -13.16 -4.79
CA ARG A 130 -1.03 -13.88 -5.97
C ARG A 130 -0.34 -12.90 -6.90
N ASN A 131 0.70 -13.35 -7.61
CA ASN A 131 1.48 -12.49 -8.51
C ASN A 131 0.59 -11.79 -9.55
N GLU A 132 -0.36 -12.51 -10.15
CA GLU A 132 -1.30 -11.93 -11.12
C GLU A 132 -2.21 -10.84 -10.53
N ASP A 133 -2.61 -10.99 -9.26
CA ASP A 133 -3.48 -10.02 -8.59
C ASP A 133 -2.70 -8.77 -8.18
N VAL A 134 -1.48 -8.93 -7.65
CA VAL A 134 -0.63 -7.77 -7.32
C VAL A 134 -0.16 -7.05 -8.58
N GLU A 135 0.05 -7.74 -9.69
CA GLU A 135 0.39 -7.12 -10.98
C GLU A 135 -0.73 -6.21 -11.47
N LYS A 136 -1.98 -6.68 -11.40
CA LYS A 136 -3.14 -5.86 -11.75
C LYS A 136 -3.25 -4.67 -10.80
N LEU A 137 -3.21 -4.92 -9.48
CA LEU A 137 -3.24 -3.87 -8.45
C LEU A 137 -2.16 -2.80 -8.68
N PHE A 138 -0.95 -3.25 -9.00
CA PHE A 138 0.19 -2.39 -9.26
C PHE A 138 -0.06 -1.46 -10.44
N GLU A 139 -0.81 -1.82 -11.47
CA GLU A 139 -0.97 -0.93 -12.63
C GLU A 139 -1.95 0.22 -12.33
N PHE A 140 -3.01 0.00 -11.53
CA PHE A 140 -4.04 1.03 -11.31
C PHE A 140 -4.01 1.75 -9.96
N VAL A 141 -3.22 1.28 -8.98
CA VAL A 141 -3.07 1.98 -7.68
C VAL A 141 -2.01 3.08 -7.78
N PRO A 142 -2.36 4.38 -7.69
CA PRO A 142 -1.38 5.45 -7.65
C PRO A 142 -0.68 5.54 -6.29
N ILE A 143 0.51 6.14 -6.28
CA ILE A 143 1.16 6.62 -5.05
C ILE A 143 0.22 7.63 -4.38
N GLY A 144 0.16 7.60 -3.05
CA GLY A 144 -0.81 8.38 -2.27
C GLY A 144 -2.14 7.68 -2.01
N THR A 145 -2.34 6.47 -2.53
CA THR A 145 -3.55 5.68 -2.24
C THR A 145 -3.61 5.27 -0.77
N GLU A 146 -4.76 5.48 -0.15
CA GLU A 146 -5.04 5.07 1.22
C GLU A 146 -5.28 3.55 1.30
N VAL A 147 -4.63 2.93 2.28
CA VAL A 147 -4.73 1.50 2.60
C VAL A 147 -5.13 1.38 4.06
N ILE A 148 -6.35 0.94 4.30
CA ILE A 148 -6.92 0.79 5.63
C ILE A 148 -6.84 -0.69 6.01
N THR A 149 -6.23 -1.01 7.13
CA THR A 149 -6.24 -2.36 7.71
C THR A 149 -7.13 -2.35 8.95
N VAL A 150 -7.98 -3.35 9.07
CA VAL A 150 -8.84 -3.52 10.24
C VAL A 150 -8.73 -4.95 10.76
N GLU A 151 -8.90 -5.11 12.07
CA GLU A 151 -8.78 -6.43 12.68
C GLU A 151 -9.86 -7.39 12.17
N ASN A 152 -11.14 -6.97 12.23
CA ASN A 152 -12.28 -7.73 11.75
C ASN A 152 -13.38 -6.78 11.25
N LEU A 153 -13.76 -6.87 9.97
CA LEU A 153 -14.81 -6.00 9.44
C LEU A 153 -16.19 -6.25 10.06
N ASP A 154 -16.49 -7.47 10.50
CA ASP A 154 -17.80 -7.80 11.08
C ASP A 154 -18.07 -7.07 12.40
N THR A 155 -17.01 -6.61 13.06
CA THR A 155 -17.10 -5.85 14.32
C THR A 155 -17.25 -4.35 14.12
N ILE A 156 -17.12 -3.88 12.87
CA ILE A 156 -17.23 -2.46 12.55
C ILE A 156 -18.65 -2.20 12.01
N PRO A 157 -19.44 -1.33 12.65
CA PRO A 157 -20.72 -0.88 12.11
C PRO A 157 -20.59 -0.45 10.65
N GLU A 158 -21.53 -0.87 9.80
CA GLU A 158 -21.48 -0.61 8.35
C GLU A 158 -21.32 0.88 8.02
N ILE A 159 -21.97 1.77 8.79
CA ILE A 159 -21.82 3.22 8.67
C ILE A 159 -20.39 3.71 8.96
N LEU A 160 -19.67 3.06 9.87
CA LEU A 160 -18.26 3.38 10.13
C LEU A 160 -17.37 2.84 9.02
N THR A 161 -17.67 1.67 8.45
CA THR A 161 -16.99 1.15 7.26
C THR A 161 -17.19 2.07 6.07
N GLU A 162 -18.42 2.53 5.83
CA GLU A 162 -18.74 3.53 4.80
C GLU A 162 -18.01 4.84 5.07
N ASN A 163 -17.97 5.34 6.30
CA ASN A 163 -17.21 6.56 6.61
C ASN A 163 -15.70 6.35 6.39
N MET A 164 -15.12 5.25 6.84
CA MET A 164 -13.70 4.94 6.63
C MET A 164 -13.36 4.90 5.13
N ILE A 165 -14.25 4.34 4.31
CA ILE A 165 -14.04 4.30 2.86
C ILE A 165 -14.39 5.66 2.21
N PHE A 166 -15.36 6.43 2.70
CA PHE A 166 -15.94 7.56 1.95
C PHE A 166 -15.75 8.95 2.63
N ALA A 167 -14.98 9.07 3.71
CA ALA A 167 -14.84 10.29 4.54
C ALA A 167 -14.24 11.56 3.89
N GLN A 168 -14.08 11.64 2.57
CA GLN A 168 -13.53 12.83 1.92
C GLN A 168 -14.55 13.94 1.61
N LYS A 169 -15.84 13.75 1.85
CA LYS A 169 -16.88 14.73 1.50
C LYS A 169 -17.13 15.86 2.52
N ARG A 170 -16.42 15.95 3.66
CA ARG A 170 -16.75 16.92 4.73
C ARG A 170 -15.60 17.81 5.19
N GLY A 171 -14.71 18.19 4.28
CA GLY A 171 -13.53 18.99 4.60
C GLY A 171 -13.26 20.16 3.65
N SER A 172 -14.27 20.95 3.27
CA SER A 172 -14.09 22.31 2.74
C SER A 172 -15.44 23.03 2.60
N MET A 173 -16.08 23.31 3.73
CA MET A 173 -16.89 24.52 3.88
C MET A 173 -16.48 25.10 5.23
N ARG A 174 -15.53 26.02 5.20
CA ARG A 174 -15.39 27.04 6.22
C ARG A 174 -15.63 28.36 5.52
N GLU A 175 -16.61 29.08 6.08
CA GLU A 175 -17.00 30.46 5.80
C GLU A 175 -15.81 31.42 5.89
#